data_AF-A0A7Y4KKH1-F1
#
_entry.id   AF-A0A7Y4KKH1-F1
#
_cell.length_a   1.000
_cell.length_b   1.000
_cell.length_c   1.000
_cell.angle_alpha   90.00
_cell.angle_beta   90.00
_cell.angle_gamma   90.00
#
_symmetry.space_group_name_H-M   'P 1'
#
loop_
_entity.id
_entity.type
_entity.pdbx_description
1 polymer ?
#
loop_
_entity_poly.entity_id
_entity_poly.type
_entity_poly.pdbx_seq_one_letter_code
_entity_poly.pdbx_strand_id
1 'polypeptide(L)'
;MPELRRALERELQSKPGRSLEIAGFRRAAVLVCLRSEGGVLRTTLIVRAARAPTHAGDVAFPGGLVEQGDRSLVDTALREAEEEVQLARESVEVLGLLDDTPSGAGFIITPVVGWVRGAPHLQPDGREVSECLEVSIEELSAPDRLTCVGARQIGGRSYPALEYRLERHLIWGATARVVQQLLERFAPAGGLSA
;
A
#
# COMPACT_ATOMS: atom_id res chain seq x y z
N MET A 1 -5.03 4.03 18.92
CA MET A 1 -6.04 2.95 18.75
C MET A 1 -5.42 1.56 18.96
N PRO A 2 -5.11 1.15 20.21
CA PRO A 2 -4.41 -0.12 20.46
C PRO A 2 -5.23 -1.37 20.12
N GLU A 3 -6.54 -1.35 20.36
CA GLU A 3 -7.41 -2.50 20.12
C GLU A 3 -7.55 -2.81 18.63
N LEU A 4 -7.78 -1.79 17.81
CA LEU A 4 -7.84 -1.92 16.35
C LEU A 4 -6.55 -2.50 15.78
N ARG A 5 -5.39 -1.99 16.23
CA ARG A 5 -4.10 -2.53 15.83
C ARG A 5 -3.99 -4.02 16.15
N ARG A 6 -4.31 -4.44 17.37
CA ARG A 6 -4.27 -5.86 17.78
C ARG A 6 -5.28 -6.72 17.03
N ALA A 7 -6.43 -6.18 16.66
CA ALA A 7 -7.42 -6.88 15.84
C ALA A 7 -6.88 -7.10 14.42
N LEU A 8 -6.31 -6.07 13.81
CA LEU A 8 -5.71 -6.15 12.48
C LEU A 8 -4.52 -7.11 12.44
N GLU A 9 -3.64 -7.05 13.44
CA GLU A 9 -2.51 -7.97 13.58
C GLU A 9 -2.97 -9.44 13.64
N ARG A 10 -3.99 -9.74 14.46
CA ARG A 10 -4.58 -11.09 14.54
C ARG A 10 -5.21 -11.52 13.21
N GLU A 11 -5.91 -10.62 12.53
CA GLU A 11 -6.51 -10.90 11.23
C GLU A 11 -5.43 -11.27 10.20
N LEU A 12 -4.34 -10.50 10.12
CA LEU A 12 -3.22 -10.74 9.21
C LEU A 12 -2.46 -12.03 9.55
N GLN A 13 -2.33 -12.38 10.84
CA GLN A 13 -1.73 -13.64 11.27
C GLN A 13 -2.62 -14.84 10.95
N SER A 14 -3.94 -14.72 11.11
CA SER A 14 -4.89 -15.80 10.82
C SER A 14 -5.09 -16.06 9.33
N LYS A 15 -4.86 -15.02 8.50
CA LYS A 15 -4.99 -15.07 7.04
C LYS A 15 -3.75 -14.44 6.39
N PRO A 16 -2.60 -15.12 6.46
CA PRO A 16 -1.35 -14.60 5.92
C PRO A 16 -1.47 -14.35 4.41
N GLY A 17 -0.74 -13.34 3.93
CA GLY A 17 -0.69 -13.00 2.52
C GLY A 17 -0.27 -14.17 1.64
N ARG A 18 -1.03 -14.41 0.58
CA ARG A 18 -0.76 -15.46 -0.40
C ARG A 18 0.32 -14.99 -1.38
N SER A 19 1.36 -15.80 -1.54
CA SER A 19 2.40 -15.55 -2.54
C SER A 19 1.91 -15.87 -3.95
N LEU A 20 2.41 -15.13 -4.92
CA LEU A 20 2.14 -15.30 -6.33
C LEU A 20 3.46 -15.44 -7.10
N GLU A 21 3.47 -16.35 -8.08
CA GLU A 21 4.55 -16.47 -9.05
C GLU A 21 3.98 -16.39 -10.46
N ILE A 22 4.58 -15.53 -11.29
CA ILE A 22 4.26 -15.35 -12.70
C ILE A 22 5.59 -15.29 -13.45
N ALA A 23 5.77 -16.17 -14.43
CA ALA A 23 7.00 -16.21 -15.21
C ALA A 23 7.27 -14.86 -15.90
N GLY A 24 8.52 -14.39 -15.80
CA GLY A 24 8.96 -13.12 -16.39
C GLY A 24 8.60 -11.87 -15.58
N PHE A 25 7.89 -11.99 -14.45
CA PHE A 25 7.59 -10.84 -13.59
C PHE A 25 8.70 -10.63 -12.55
N ARG A 26 8.98 -9.37 -12.22
CA ARG A 26 9.95 -8.98 -11.19
C ARG A 26 9.28 -8.79 -9.84
N ARG A 27 9.98 -9.06 -8.74
CA ARG A 27 9.49 -8.84 -7.38
C ARG A 27 9.62 -7.38 -6.97
N ALA A 28 8.58 -6.86 -6.35
CA ALA A 28 8.54 -5.55 -5.72
C ALA A 28 7.84 -5.67 -4.37
N ALA A 29 8.08 -4.73 -3.47
CA ALA A 29 7.36 -4.64 -2.21
C ALA A 29 6.96 -3.20 -1.93
N VAL A 30 5.79 -3.04 -1.29
CA VAL A 30 5.27 -1.72 -0.90
C VAL A 30 4.89 -1.73 0.57
N LEU A 31 5.06 -0.59 1.24
CA LEU A 31 4.66 -0.40 2.62
C LEU A 31 3.26 0.23 2.69
N VAL A 32 2.31 -0.53 3.22
CA VAL A 32 1.00 -0.04 3.65
C VAL A 32 1.14 0.44 5.09
N CYS A 33 1.57 1.69 5.28
CA CYS A 33 1.84 2.26 6.60
C CYS A 33 0.58 2.87 7.22
N LEU A 34 0.11 2.26 8.29
CA LEU A 34 -1.04 2.72 9.07
C LEU A 34 -0.59 3.55 10.26
N ARG A 35 -1.21 4.72 10.44
CA ARG A 35 -0.99 5.57 11.61
C ARG A 35 -2.29 6.09 12.18
N SER A 36 -2.33 6.24 13.50
CA SER A 36 -3.47 6.81 14.22
C SER A 36 -3.12 8.24 14.62
N GLU A 37 -3.87 9.21 14.11
CA GLU A 37 -3.71 10.63 14.38
C GLU A 37 -5.05 11.22 14.82
N GLY A 38 -5.12 11.72 16.05
CA GLY A 38 -6.37 12.29 16.58
C GLY A 38 -7.55 11.31 16.61
N GLY A 39 -7.30 10.00 16.68
CA GLY A 39 -8.33 8.96 16.61
C GLY A 39 -8.70 8.53 15.18
N VAL A 40 -8.20 9.20 14.15
CA VAL A 40 -8.39 8.84 12.75
C VAL A 40 -7.29 7.89 12.31
N LEU A 41 -7.66 6.76 11.69
CA LEU A 41 -6.71 5.86 11.07
C LEU A 41 -6.41 6.34 9.64
N ARG A 42 -5.14 6.56 9.33
CA ARG A 42 -4.64 7.02 8.04
C ARG A 42 -3.64 6.06 7.45
N THR A 43 -3.50 6.12 6.13
CA THR A 43 -2.43 5.48 5.38
C THR A 43 -1.70 6.50 4.52
N THR A 44 -0.40 6.30 4.30
CA THR A 44 0.40 7.14 3.42
C THR A 44 0.43 6.54 2.02
N LEU A 45 0.15 7.38 1.03
CA LEU A 45 0.40 7.13 -0.38
C LEU A 45 1.41 8.16 -0.89
N ILE A 46 2.03 7.88 -2.02
CA ILE A 46 2.95 8.77 -2.71
C ILE A 46 2.42 9.09 -4.09
N VAL A 47 2.75 10.28 -4.59
CA VAL A 47 2.60 10.64 -6.00
C VAL A 47 3.98 10.57 -6.64
N ARG A 48 4.12 9.71 -7.63
CA ARG A 48 5.38 9.60 -8.38
C ARG A 48 5.65 10.89 -9.14
N ALA A 49 6.86 11.42 -9.01
CA ALA A 49 7.27 12.65 -9.66
C ALA A 49 7.12 12.57 -11.18
N ALA A 50 6.86 13.70 -11.84
CA ALA A 50 6.69 13.76 -13.29
C ALA A 50 7.93 13.30 -14.09
N ARG A 51 9.11 13.35 -13.45
CA ARG A 51 10.39 12.92 -14.02
C ARG A 51 10.76 11.48 -13.66
N ALA A 52 9.90 10.77 -12.92
CA ALA A 52 10.15 9.38 -12.58
C ALA A 52 10.26 8.55 -13.86
N PRO A 53 11.23 7.61 -13.96
CA PRO A 53 11.49 6.85 -15.18
C PRO A 53 10.29 5.99 -15.62
N THR A 54 9.33 5.73 -14.73
CA THR A 54 8.07 5.03 -15.01
C THR A 54 6.92 5.64 -14.20
N HIS A 55 5.70 5.64 -14.77
CA HIS A 55 4.45 5.91 -14.04
C HIS A 55 4.35 7.32 -13.41
N ALA A 56 4.80 8.34 -14.14
CA ALA A 56 4.72 9.75 -13.71
C ALA A 56 3.28 10.16 -13.33
N GLY A 57 3.11 10.69 -12.11
CA GLY A 57 1.82 11.15 -11.57
C GLY A 57 0.93 10.05 -10.98
N ASP A 58 1.33 8.78 -11.05
CA ASP A 58 0.56 7.68 -10.46
C ASP A 58 0.63 7.73 -8.93
N VAL A 59 -0.50 7.38 -8.30
CA VAL A 59 -0.58 7.19 -6.85
C VAL A 59 -0.21 5.75 -6.49
N ALA A 60 0.74 5.61 -5.58
CA ALA A 60 1.23 4.32 -5.10
C ALA A 60 1.40 4.32 -3.59
N PHE A 61 1.55 3.14 -3.00
CA PHE A 61 2.18 3.03 -1.68
C PHE A 61 3.69 3.23 -1.84
N PRO A 62 4.40 3.77 -0.82
CA PRO A 62 5.85 3.79 -0.82
C PRO A 62 6.40 2.38 -1.08
N GLY A 63 7.38 2.25 -1.97
CA GLY A 63 7.89 0.94 -2.35
C GLY A 63 8.49 0.86 -3.74
N GLY A 64 9.19 -0.24 -3.97
CA GLY A 64 10.00 -0.41 -5.17
C GLY A 64 10.41 -1.86 -5.40
N LEU A 65 11.42 -2.01 -6.25
CA LEU A 65 11.94 -3.31 -6.64
C LEU A 65 12.80 -3.91 -5.54
N VAL A 66 12.83 -5.24 -5.50
CA VAL A 66 13.81 -5.95 -4.65
C VAL A 66 15.20 -5.72 -5.21
N GLU A 67 16.12 -5.27 -4.35
CA GLU A 67 17.54 -5.08 -4.66
C GLU A 67 18.42 -6.18 -4.07
N GLN A 68 19.66 -6.30 -4.57
CA GLN A 68 20.59 -7.34 -4.13
C GLN A 68 20.92 -7.29 -2.63
N GLY A 69 20.77 -6.13 -1.99
CA GLY A 69 21.01 -5.93 -0.56
C GLY A 69 19.82 -6.25 0.35
N ASP A 70 18.63 -6.43 -0.22
CA ASP A 70 17.40 -6.60 0.56
C ASP A 70 17.34 -8.02 1.15
N ARG A 71 17.19 -8.12 2.47
CA ARG A 71 17.16 -9.41 3.18
C ARG A 71 15.81 -10.11 3.05
N SER A 72 14.77 -9.36 2.72
CA SER A 72 13.39 -9.84 2.57
C SER A 72 12.54 -8.78 1.86
N LEU A 73 11.32 -9.15 1.45
CA LEU A 73 10.33 -8.21 0.93
C LEU A 73 9.93 -7.14 1.95
N VAL A 74 9.99 -7.46 3.25
CA VAL A 74 9.78 -6.49 4.32
C VAL A 74 10.91 -5.46 4.35
N ASP A 75 12.16 -5.92 4.21
CA ASP A 75 13.34 -5.04 4.16
C ASP A 75 13.28 -4.12 2.93
N THR A 76 12.89 -4.64 1.77
CA THR A 76 12.61 -3.83 0.56
C THR A 76 11.58 -2.74 0.85
N ALA A 77 10.40 -3.07 1.37
CA ALA A 77 9.34 -2.09 1.61
C ALA A 77 9.76 -1.00 2.63
N LEU A 78 10.52 -1.38 3.66
CA LEU A 78 11.02 -0.44 4.67
C LEU A 78 12.14 0.46 4.12
N ARG A 79 13.08 -0.10 3.35
CA ARG A 79 14.15 0.68 2.69
C ARG A 79 13.55 1.73 1.76
N GLU A 80 12.62 1.32 0.89
CA GLU A 80 11.98 2.22 -0.07
C GLU A 80 11.18 3.32 0.65
N ALA A 81 10.44 2.99 1.72
CA ALA A 81 9.73 4.01 2.50
C ALA A 81 10.68 5.00 3.21
N GLU A 82 11.85 4.55 3.63
CA GLU A 82 12.89 5.41 4.20
C GLU A 82 13.48 6.34 3.12
N GLU A 83 13.76 5.83 1.93
CA GLU A 83 14.32 6.57 0.81
C GLU A 83 13.32 7.58 0.21
N GLU A 84 12.09 7.14 -0.04
CA GLU A 84 11.06 7.91 -0.75
C GLU A 84 10.38 8.97 0.14
N VAL A 85 10.15 8.65 1.41
CA VAL A 85 9.34 9.51 2.32
C VAL A 85 9.97 9.78 3.68
N GLN A 86 11.25 9.41 3.89
CA GLN A 86 11.98 9.58 5.15
C GLN A 86 11.33 8.91 6.36
N LEU A 87 10.59 7.81 6.14
CA LEU A 87 10.00 7.04 7.22
C LEU A 87 11.06 6.14 7.86
N ALA A 88 11.52 6.51 9.07
CA ALA A 88 12.49 5.72 9.83
C ALA A 88 11.94 4.29 10.08
N ARG A 89 12.67 3.28 9.61
CA ARG A 89 12.25 1.87 9.68
C ARG A 89 11.97 1.39 11.11
N GLU A 90 12.65 1.93 12.12
CA GLU A 90 12.48 1.59 13.54
C GLU A 90 11.16 2.12 14.11
N SER A 91 10.54 3.10 13.45
CA SER A 91 9.22 3.62 13.83
C SER A 91 8.07 2.72 13.35
N VAL A 92 8.36 1.76 12.48
CA VAL A 92 7.36 0.89 11.85
C VAL A 92 7.36 -0.48 12.51
N GLU A 93 6.18 -0.88 12.99
CA GLU A 93 5.94 -2.22 13.49
C GLU A 93 5.17 -3.04 12.45
N VAL A 94 5.81 -4.06 11.89
CA VAL A 94 5.22 -4.88 10.84
C VAL A 94 4.16 -5.81 11.44
N LEU A 95 2.93 -5.70 10.94
CA LEU A 95 1.79 -6.50 11.41
C LEU A 95 1.56 -7.77 10.57
N GLY A 96 1.99 -7.76 9.31
CA GLY A 96 1.83 -8.89 8.39
C GLY A 96 1.84 -8.46 6.93
N LEU A 97 1.49 -9.41 6.05
CA LEU A 97 1.48 -9.21 4.59
C LEU A 97 0.05 -9.37 4.04
N LEU A 98 -0.28 -8.61 3.00
CA LEU A 98 -1.45 -8.87 2.15
C LEU A 98 -1.07 -9.82 1.01
N ASP A 99 -2.05 -10.22 0.19
CA ASP A 99 -1.79 -11.08 -0.96
C ASP A 99 -0.97 -10.34 -2.01
N ASP A 100 -0.03 -11.07 -2.63
CA ASP A 100 0.75 -10.57 -3.75
C ASP A 100 -0.16 -10.07 -4.88
N THR A 101 0.10 -8.86 -5.36
CA THR A 101 -0.69 -8.21 -6.40
C THR A 101 0.15 -8.02 -7.66
N PRO A 102 -0.23 -8.62 -8.80
CA PRO A 102 0.52 -8.39 -10.03
C PRO A 102 0.14 -7.03 -10.63
N SER A 103 1.09 -6.38 -11.30
CA SER A 103 0.89 -5.12 -12.02
C SER A 103 0.86 -5.35 -13.53
N GLY A 104 0.26 -4.41 -14.27
CA GLY A 104 0.31 -4.42 -15.74
C GLY A 104 1.72 -4.18 -16.30
N ALA A 105 2.65 -3.69 -15.47
CA ALA A 105 4.04 -3.41 -15.82
C ALA A 105 4.99 -4.61 -15.60
N GLY A 106 4.45 -5.79 -15.25
CA GLY A 106 5.28 -6.99 -15.05
C GLY A 106 5.92 -7.09 -13.66
N PHE A 107 5.27 -6.54 -12.64
CA PHE A 107 5.69 -6.68 -11.24
C PHE A 107 4.76 -7.60 -10.47
N ILE A 108 5.30 -8.34 -9.50
CA ILE A 108 4.53 -8.97 -8.43
C ILE A 108 4.85 -8.18 -7.16
N ILE A 109 3.86 -7.45 -6.68
CA ILE A 109 3.97 -6.52 -5.56
C ILE A 109 3.53 -7.23 -4.28
N THR A 110 4.39 -7.29 -3.27
CA THR A 110 4.04 -7.74 -1.92
C THR A 110 3.69 -6.54 -1.04
N PRO A 111 2.44 -6.40 -0.58
CA PRO A 111 2.09 -5.32 0.33
C PRO A 111 2.40 -5.71 1.78
N VAL A 112 3.27 -4.96 2.42
CA VAL A 112 3.66 -5.11 3.82
C VAL A 112 2.84 -4.15 4.66
N VAL A 113 2.05 -4.65 5.60
CA VAL A 113 1.25 -3.80 6.49
C VAL A 113 2.10 -3.43 7.71
N GLY A 114 2.38 -2.14 7.86
CA GLY A 114 3.14 -1.59 8.98
C GLY A 114 2.28 -0.68 9.84
N TRP A 115 2.51 -0.66 11.14
CA TRP A 115 1.93 0.30 12.07
C TRP A 115 2.99 1.30 12.52
N VAL A 116 2.78 2.58 12.21
CA VAL A 116 3.74 3.62 12.55
C VAL A 116 3.50 4.14 13.96
N ARG A 117 4.59 4.26 14.74
CA ARG A 117 4.58 4.81 16.09
C ARG A 117 4.84 6.31 16.04
N GLY A 118 4.07 7.08 16.83
CA GLY A 118 4.21 8.53 16.91
C GLY A 118 3.68 9.27 15.69
N ALA A 119 4.22 10.46 15.45
CA ALA A 119 3.89 11.32 14.31
C ALA A 119 5.14 11.47 13.44
N PRO A 120 5.35 10.61 12.42
CA PRO A 120 6.52 10.73 11.55
C PRO A 120 6.45 12.05 10.77
N HIS A 121 7.60 12.68 10.57
CA HIS A 121 7.73 13.78 9.63
C HIS A 121 8.02 13.20 8.24
N LEU A 122 6.97 12.94 7.47
CA LEU A 122 7.10 12.38 6.13
C LEU A 122 7.49 13.48 5.15
N GLN A 123 8.57 13.26 4.43
CA GLN A 123 9.08 14.22 3.45
C GLN A 123 9.43 13.50 2.15
N PRO A 124 8.82 13.89 1.02
CA PRO A 124 9.15 13.27 -0.25
C PRO A 124 10.60 13.56 -0.65
N ASP A 125 11.26 12.60 -1.29
CA ASP A 125 12.64 12.71 -1.75
C ASP A 125 12.86 13.79 -2.83
N GLY A 126 11.78 14.23 -3.49
CA GLY A 126 11.78 15.22 -4.57
C GLY A 126 12.36 14.71 -5.90
N ARG A 127 12.79 13.45 -5.98
CA ARG A 127 13.36 12.83 -7.18
C ARG A 127 12.39 11.82 -7.77
N GLU A 128 12.01 10.83 -6.98
CA GLU A 128 11.04 9.80 -7.37
C GLU A 128 9.63 10.13 -6.90
N VAL A 129 9.50 10.84 -5.78
CA VAL A 129 8.24 11.24 -5.16
C VAL A 129 8.13 12.76 -5.14
N SER A 130 6.98 13.26 -5.59
CA SER A 130 6.67 14.70 -5.56
C SER A 130 5.74 15.11 -4.43
N GLU A 131 4.94 14.18 -3.89
CA GLU A 131 3.92 14.46 -2.88
C GLU A 131 3.67 13.22 -2.02
N CYS A 132 3.51 13.42 -0.71
CA CYS A 132 2.98 12.42 0.22
C CYS A 132 1.51 12.73 0.49
N LEU A 133 0.64 11.75 0.31
CA LEU A 133 -0.79 11.84 0.54
C LEU A 133 -1.16 11.07 1.80
N GLU A 134 -1.83 11.76 2.72
CA GLU A 134 -2.29 11.19 3.99
C GLU A 134 -3.79 10.96 3.97
N VAL A 135 -4.19 9.76 3.55
CA VAL A 135 -5.60 9.43 3.29
C VAL A 135 -6.16 8.64 4.47
N SER A 136 -7.35 9.01 4.94
CA SER A 136 -8.01 8.25 5.99
C SER A 136 -8.55 6.92 5.46
N ILE A 137 -8.56 5.87 6.28
CA ILE A 137 -9.18 4.59 5.89
C ILE A 137 -10.70 4.77 5.69
N GLU A 138 -11.32 5.68 6.43
CA GLU A 138 -12.73 6.05 6.26
C GLU A 138 -13.00 6.64 4.87
N GLU A 139 -12.18 7.59 4.42
CA GLU A 139 -12.27 8.16 3.08
C GLU A 139 -12.10 7.09 2.00
N LEU A 140 -11.14 6.17 2.15
CA LEU A 140 -10.96 5.06 1.20
C LEU A 140 -12.15 4.09 1.20
N SER A 141 -12.85 3.97 2.32
CA SER A 141 -14.00 3.05 2.50
C SER A 141 -15.33 3.65 2.03
N ALA A 142 -15.37 4.93 1.68
CA ALA A 142 -16.62 5.58 1.29
C ALA A 142 -17.15 4.96 -0.02
N PRO A 143 -18.46 4.64 -0.09
CA PRO A 143 -19.03 3.81 -1.15
C PRO A 143 -19.01 4.47 -2.54
N ASP A 144 -18.95 5.79 -2.60
CA ASP A 144 -18.89 6.58 -3.83
C ASP A 144 -17.47 6.75 -4.38
N ARG A 145 -16.45 6.31 -3.62
CA ARG A 145 -15.04 6.46 -4.00
C ARG A 145 -14.56 5.35 -4.91
N LEU A 146 -15.09 4.14 -4.78
CA LEU A 146 -14.69 2.95 -5.53
C LEU A 146 -15.54 2.76 -6.79
N THR A 147 -14.89 2.61 -7.94
CA THR A 147 -15.51 2.17 -9.19
C THR A 147 -14.77 0.97 -9.77
N CYS A 148 -15.50 -0.06 -10.22
CA CYS A 148 -14.95 -1.13 -11.05
C CYS A 148 -15.20 -0.81 -12.52
N VAL A 149 -14.13 -0.51 -13.27
CA VAL A 149 -14.18 -0.11 -14.69
C VAL A 149 -13.94 -1.29 -15.64
N GLY A 150 -14.17 -2.52 -15.15
CA GLY A 150 -14.05 -3.76 -15.90
C GLY A 150 -12.93 -4.66 -15.37
N ALA A 151 -12.25 -5.37 -16.27
CA ALA A 151 -11.18 -6.29 -15.93
C ALA A 151 -9.94 -6.11 -16.80
N ARG A 152 -8.80 -6.60 -16.32
CA ARG A 152 -7.51 -6.61 -17.02
C ARG A 152 -6.88 -7.99 -16.94
N GLN A 153 -6.33 -8.45 -18.06
CA GLN A 153 -5.54 -9.69 -18.11
C GLN A 153 -4.11 -9.40 -17.68
N ILE A 154 -3.63 -10.08 -16.65
CA ILE A 154 -2.26 -9.97 -16.14
C ILE A 154 -1.76 -11.38 -15.86
N GLY A 155 -0.63 -11.78 -16.47
CA GLY A 155 -0.07 -13.13 -16.28
C GLY A 155 -1.05 -14.27 -16.62
N GLY A 156 -1.93 -14.06 -17.60
CA GLY A 156 -2.93 -15.05 -18.02
C GLY A 156 -4.15 -15.18 -17.09
N ARG A 157 -4.30 -14.30 -16.08
CA ARG A 157 -5.46 -14.26 -15.19
C ARG A 157 -6.19 -12.92 -15.29
N SER A 158 -7.50 -12.95 -15.10
CA SER A 158 -8.36 -11.76 -15.06
C SER A 158 -8.35 -11.14 -13.66
N TYR A 159 -8.05 -9.85 -13.58
CA TYR A 159 -8.12 -9.05 -12.34
C TYR A 159 -9.09 -7.88 -12.52
N PRO A 160 -9.84 -7.50 -11.48
CA PRO A 160 -10.69 -6.31 -11.55
C PRO A 160 -9.85 -5.06 -11.77
N ALA A 161 -10.38 -4.15 -12.61
CA ALA A 161 -9.85 -2.82 -12.81
C ALA A 161 -10.57 -1.88 -11.85
N LEU A 162 -9.92 -1.60 -10.72
CA LEU A 162 -10.45 -0.75 -9.67
C LEU A 162 -9.89 0.66 -9.77
N GLU A 163 -10.74 1.64 -9.47
CA GLU A 163 -10.40 3.06 -9.38
C GLU A 163 -10.97 3.63 -8.06
N TYR A 164 -10.12 4.26 -7.26
CA TYR A 164 -10.54 5.09 -6.14
C TYR A 164 -10.30 6.56 -6.46
N ARG A 165 -11.37 7.37 -6.39
CA ARG A 165 -11.27 8.82 -6.61
C ARG A 165 -11.02 9.55 -5.30
N LEU A 166 -9.81 10.06 -5.14
CA LEU A 166 -9.53 11.08 -4.13
C LEU A 166 -9.87 12.46 -4.71
N GLU A 167 -9.85 13.53 -3.89
CA GLU A 167 -10.23 14.88 -4.36
C GLU A 167 -9.47 15.32 -5.61
N ARG A 168 -8.14 15.15 -5.62
CA ARG A 168 -7.27 15.61 -6.72
C ARG A 168 -6.51 14.47 -7.41
N HIS A 169 -6.69 13.24 -6.95
CA HIS A 169 -5.89 12.10 -7.37
C HIS A 169 -6.75 10.87 -7.64
N LEU A 170 -6.24 9.99 -8.48
CA LEU A 170 -6.87 8.71 -8.81
C LEU A 170 -5.94 7.59 -8.40
N ILE A 171 -6.41 6.71 -7.52
CA ILE A 171 -5.73 5.45 -7.22
C ILE A 171 -6.29 4.40 -8.18
N TRP A 172 -5.43 3.71 -8.91
CA TRP A 172 -5.88 2.72 -9.89
C TRP A 172 -4.93 1.52 -9.96
N GLY A 173 -5.31 0.52 -10.75
CA GLY A 173 -4.43 -0.60 -11.07
C GLY A 173 -4.06 -1.45 -9.85
N ALA A 174 -2.75 -1.72 -9.69
CA ALA A 174 -2.27 -2.57 -8.60
C ALA A 174 -2.47 -1.89 -7.23
N THR A 175 -2.22 -0.59 -7.11
CA THR A 175 -2.42 0.16 -5.87
C THR A 175 -3.87 0.08 -5.40
N ALA A 176 -4.84 0.27 -6.31
CA ALA A 176 -6.26 0.16 -5.97
C ALA A 176 -6.64 -1.25 -5.47
N ARG A 177 -6.04 -2.30 -6.04
CA ARG A 177 -6.24 -3.67 -5.53
C ARG A 177 -5.62 -3.87 -4.14
N VAL A 178 -4.47 -3.27 -3.85
CA VAL A 178 -3.88 -3.31 -2.50
C VAL A 178 -4.76 -2.56 -1.49
N VAL A 179 -5.31 -1.40 -1.86
CA VAL A 179 -6.30 -0.68 -1.04
C VAL A 179 -7.52 -1.57 -0.76
N GLN A 180 -8.12 -2.16 -1.79
CA GLN A 180 -9.26 -3.06 -1.63
C GLN A 180 -8.96 -4.21 -0.66
N GLN A 181 -7.79 -4.87 -0.81
CA GLN A 181 -7.36 -5.92 0.11
C GLN A 181 -7.21 -5.42 1.55
N LEU A 182 -6.65 -4.23 1.75
CA LEU A 182 -6.51 -3.62 3.07
C LEU A 182 -7.88 -3.39 3.71
N LEU A 183 -8.84 -2.82 2.98
CA LEU A 183 -10.20 -2.55 3.47
C LEU A 183 -10.92 -3.85 3.85
N GLU A 184 -10.73 -4.91 3.07
CA GLU A 184 -11.24 -6.25 3.38
C GLU A 184 -10.68 -6.84 4.68
N ARG A 185 -9.54 -6.37 5.19
CA ARG A 185 -9.03 -6.77 6.52
C ARG A 185 -9.71 -6.02 7.66
N PHE A 186 -10.33 -4.87 7.40
CA PHE A 186 -11.07 -4.12 8.41
C PHE A 186 -12.55 -4.53 8.53
N ALA A 187 -13.15 -5.05 7.45
CA ALA A 187 -14.55 -5.50 7.46
C ALA A 187 -14.86 -6.62 8.51
N PRO A 188 -13.98 -7.62 8.75
CA PRO A 188 -14.18 -8.63 9.79
C PRO A 188 -13.77 -8.17 11.20
N ALA A 189 -12.95 -7.12 11.30
CA ALA A 189 -12.32 -6.68 12.56
C ALA A 189 -13.24 -5.83 13.46
N GLY A 190 -14.55 -5.78 13.18
CA GLY A 190 -15.52 -5.00 13.96
C GLY A 190 -15.83 -3.61 13.40
N GLY A 191 -15.32 -3.26 12.22
CA GLY A 191 -15.68 -2.05 11.47
C GLY A 191 -15.19 -0.74 12.10
N LEU A 192 -14.70 0.17 11.26
CA LEU A 192 -14.49 1.57 11.62
C LEU A 192 -15.85 2.13 12.07
N SER A 193 -16.08 2.16 13.37
CA SER A 193 -17.31 2.70 13.93
C SER A 193 -17.27 4.21 13.73
N ALA A 194 -18.30 4.71 13.03
CA ALA A 194 -18.62 6.13 12.84
C ALA A 194 -18.69 6.90 14.17
#